data_AF-A0A8I2FZ11-F1
#
_entry.id   AF-A0A8I2FZ11-F1
#
_cell.length_a   1.000
_cell.length_b   1.000
_cell.length_c   1.000
_cell.angle_alpha   90.00
_cell.angle_beta   90.00
_cell.angle_gamma   90.00
#
_symmetry.space_group_name_H-M   'P 1'
#
loop_
_entity.id
_entity.type
_entity.pdbx_description
1 polymer ?
#
loop_
_entity_poly.entity_id
_entity_poly.type
_entity_poly.pdbx_seq_one_letter_code
_entity_poly.pdbx_strand_id
1 'polypeptide(L)'
;MKRSLLFFLVVLFVTTPQLRGKGEEDQPEYPEYQVKSTFIYKICKFTQWPERQDANNPFIISVLGKLPSGEKIQFLPDLTIHKRKIIIRRIRRLSEVKDSAVLFIASSEAYRVDTILNTVGSKPILTVGDTK
;
A
#
# COMPACT_ATOMS: atom_id res chain seq x y z
N MET A 1 -50.22 5.74 -60.98
CA MET A 1 -49.30 4.57 -60.89
C MET A 1 -47.86 5.07 -60.92
N LYS A 2 -47.12 4.83 -59.81
CA LYS A 2 -45.64 4.80 -59.66
C LYS A 2 -44.90 6.11 -60.04
N ARG A 3 -44.24 6.82 -59.12
CA ARG A 3 -42.90 6.56 -58.52
C ARG A 3 -42.68 7.65 -57.43
N SER A 4 -42.49 7.30 -56.16
CA SER A 4 -41.20 7.08 -55.45
C SER A 4 -40.45 8.36 -55.07
N LEU A 5 -39.89 8.37 -53.85
CA LEU A 5 -38.97 9.35 -53.24
C LEU A 5 -39.69 10.62 -52.68
N LEU A 6 -39.59 11.05 -51.42
CA LEU A 6 -38.48 11.01 -50.48
C LEU A 6 -38.99 10.88 -49.02
N PHE A 7 -38.23 10.12 -48.25
CA PHE A 7 -37.97 10.32 -46.82
C PHE A 7 -37.81 11.81 -46.46
N PHE A 8 -38.52 12.32 -45.46
CA PHE A 8 -37.86 13.11 -44.41
C PHE A 8 -38.67 13.07 -43.12
N LEU A 9 -38.12 12.31 -42.19
CA LEU A 9 -38.56 12.11 -40.82
C LEU A 9 -38.26 13.41 -40.07
N VAL A 10 -39.28 14.18 -39.70
CA VAL A 10 -39.12 15.33 -38.79
C VAL A 10 -38.91 14.78 -37.39
N VAL A 11 -37.67 14.46 -37.04
CA VAL A 11 -37.26 14.29 -35.64
C VAL A 11 -37.14 15.68 -35.06
N LEU A 12 -38.07 16.05 -34.18
CA LEU A 12 -37.93 17.22 -33.32
C LEU A 12 -36.61 17.09 -32.54
N PHE A 13 -35.66 17.97 -32.83
CA PHE A 13 -34.44 18.16 -32.06
C PHE A 13 -34.82 18.81 -30.73
N VAL A 14 -35.28 18.01 -29.77
CA VAL A 14 -35.40 18.45 -28.38
C VAL A 14 -33.99 18.50 -27.83
N THR A 15 -33.34 19.67 -27.94
CA THR A 15 -32.11 19.95 -27.19
C THR A 15 -32.46 20.05 -25.71
N THR A 16 -32.55 18.92 -25.04
CA THR A 16 -32.38 18.89 -23.59
C THR A 16 -30.95 19.34 -23.33
N PRO A 17 -30.70 20.37 -22.50
CA PRO A 17 -29.35 20.63 -22.04
C PRO A 17 -28.95 19.39 -21.25
N GLN A 18 -28.03 18.60 -21.81
CA GLN A 18 -27.30 17.63 -21.02
C GLN A 18 -26.58 18.43 -19.95
N LEU A 19 -27.18 18.47 -18.75
CA LEU A 19 -26.41 18.61 -17.52
C LEU A 19 -25.44 17.44 -17.56
N ARG A 20 -24.24 17.70 -18.09
CA ARG A 20 -23.08 16.84 -17.92
C ARG A 20 -22.73 16.97 -16.45
N GLY A 21 -23.53 16.32 -15.61
CA GLY A 21 -23.07 15.87 -14.31
C GLY A 21 -21.81 15.11 -14.61
N LYS A 22 -20.67 15.73 -14.28
CA LYS A 22 -19.42 15.01 -14.14
C LYS A 22 -19.71 14.04 -12.98
N GLY A 23 -20.21 12.86 -13.33
CA GLY A 23 -20.10 11.69 -12.46
C GLY A 23 -18.62 11.45 -12.33
N GLU A 24 -18.00 12.17 -11.39
CA GLU A 24 -16.75 11.78 -10.81
C GLU A 24 -17.10 10.47 -10.11
N GLU A 25 -16.71 9.39 -10.77
CA GLU A 25 -16.80 8.04 -10.26
C GLU A 25 -15.88 8.01 -9.04
N ASP A 26 -16.42 8.36 -7.88
CA ASP A 26 -15.74 8.40 -6.59
C ASP A 26 -15.56 6.96 -6.11
N GLN A 27 -14.82 6.17 -6.90
CA GLN A 27 -14.25 4.93 -6.41
C GLN A 27 -13.28 5.34 -5.30
N PRO A 28 -13.32 4.70 -4.12
CA PRO A 28 -12.29 4.95 -3.12
C PRO A 28 -10.95 4.52 -3.70
N GLU A 29 -10.21 5.48 -4.25
CA GLU A 29 -8.83 5.30 -4.68
C GLU A 29 -8.02 5.14 -3.39
N TYR A 30 -7.91 3.89 -2.92
CA TYR A 30 -7.04 3.59 -1.79
C TYR A 30 -5.61 3.79 -2.25
N PRO A 31 -4.86 4.76 -1.68
CA PRO A 31 -3.47 4.97 -2.05
C PRO A 31 -2.70 3.66 -1.89
N GLU A 32 -1.85 3.34 -2.86
CA GLU A 32 -1.18 2.04 -2.96
C GLU A 32 -0.50 1.62 -1.64
N TYR A 33 0.14 2.55 -0.94
CA TYR A 33 0.83 2.26 0.32
C TYR A 33 -0.11 2.05 1.51
N GLN A 34 -1.34 2.56 1.47
CA GLN A 34 -2.38 2.22 2.45
C GLN A 34 -2.81 0.76 2.29
N VAL A 35 -2.98 0.32 1.04
CA VAL A 35 -3.27 -1.09 0.73
C VAL A 35 -2.09 -1.97 1.18
N LYS A 36 -0.85 -1.61 0.83
CA LYS A 36 0.36 -2.32 1.27
C LYS A 36 0.48 -2.42 2.80
N SER A 37 0.18 -1.34 3.52
CA SER A 37 0.18 -1.35 4.99
C SER A 37 -0.81 -2.38 5.54
N THR A 38 -2.00 -2.47 4.95
CA THR A 38 -3.00 -3.48 5.32
C THR A 38 -2.50 -4.91 5.09
N PHE A 39 -1.81 -5.16 3.97
CA PHE A 39 -1.19 -6.46 3.70
C PHE A 39 -0.07 -6.80 4.69
N ILE A 40 0.82 -5.85 4.98
CA ILE A 40 1.87 -6.01 6.00
C ILE A 40 1.26 -6.42 7.33
N TYR A 41 0.21 -5.72 7.79
CA TYR A 41 -0.49 -6.06 9.03
C TYR A 41 -1.01 -7.50 9.02
N LYS A 42 -1.70 -7.90 7.93
CA LYS A 42 -2.23 -9.26 7.79
C LYS A 42 -1.13 -10.31 7.88
N ILE A 43 -0.06 -10.16 7.10
CA ILE A 43 1.09 -11.09 7.13
C ILE A 43 1.64 -11.18 8.55
N CYS A 44 1.83 -10.05 9.23
CA CYS A 44 2.38 -10.04 10.58
C CYS A 44 1.49 -10.73 11.61
N LYS A 45 0.16 -10.60 11.47
CA LYS A 45 -0.82 -11.24 12.36
C LYS A 45 -0.81 -12.77 12.25
N PHE A 46 -0.42 -13.31 11.10
CA PHE A 46 -0.38 -14.75 10.84
C PHE A 46 1.03 -15.34 10.83
N THR A 47 2.04 -14.53 11.10
CA THR A 47 3.43 -14.99 11.21
C THR A 47 3.70 -15.45 12.64
N GLN A 48 4.40 -16.57 12.80
CA GLN A 48 4.92 -16.96 14.10
C GLN A 48 6.19 -16.19 14.40
N TRP A 49 6.25 -15.64 15.61
CA TRP A 49 7.36 -14.80 16.04
C TRP A 49 8.06 -15.45 17.24
N PRO A 50 9.39 -15.30 17.38
CA PRO A 50 10.13 -15.91 18.49
C PRO A 50 9.63 -15.42 19.86
N GLU A 51 9.59 -16.31 20.85
CA GLU A 51 8.91 -16.17 22.16
C GLU A 51 9.32 -14.96 23.02
N ARG A 52 10.39 -14.23 22.70
CA ARG A 52 10.87 -13.06 23.47
C ARG A 52 10.01 -11.79 23.30
N GLN A 53 8.70 -11.93 23.18
CA GLN A 53 7.81 -10.86 22.75
C GLN A 53 6.77 -10.55 23.82
N ASP A 54 7.27 -10.02 24.94
CA ASP A 54 6.41 -9.44 25.97
C ASP A 54 5.52 -8.35 25.38
N ALA A 55 4.29 -8.24 25.90
CA ALA A 55 3.34 -7.21 25.49
C ALA A 55 3.88 -5.77 25.72
N ASN A 56 4.87 -5.61 26.60
CA ASN A 56 5.54 -4.34 26.88
C ASN A 56 6.55 -3.92 25.78
N ASN A 57 6.93 -4.83 24.87
CA ASN A 57 7.87 -4.50 23.79
C ASN A 57 7.10 -4.11 22.52
N PRO A 58 7.27 -2.91 21.94
CA PRO A 58 6.57 -2.51 20.72
C PRO A 58 6.91 -3.40 19.52
N PHE A 59 5.94 -3.62 18.63
CA PHE A 59 6.12 -4.28 17.35
C PHE A 59 6.71 -3.31 16.32
N ILE A 60 8.03 -3.34 16.17
CA ILE A 60 8.75 -2.38 15.34
C ILE A 60 8.77 -2.83 13.88
N ILE A 61 8.27 -1.97 12.99
CA ILE A 61 8.37 -2.09 11.54
C ILE A 61 9.32 -1.00 11.05
N SER A 62 10.50 -1.40 10.57
CA SER A 62 11.46 -0.47 9.99
C SER A 62 11.20 -0.30 8.49
N VAL A 63 11.26 0.95 8.01
CA VAL A 63 11.16 1.31 6.58
C VAL A 63 12.53 1.77 6.11
N LEU A 64 13.11 1.03 5.16
CA LEU A 64 14.36 1.40 4.50
C LEU A 64 14.07 1.88 3.07
N GLY A 65 14.69 3.02 2.73
CA GLY A 65 14.55 3.64 1.42
C GLY A 65 13.54 4.79 1.38
N LYS A 66 13.47 5.43 0.22
CA LYS A 66 12.53 6.51 -0.10
C LYS A 66 11.21 5.93 -0.61
N LEU A 67 10.11 6.44 -0.07
CA LEU A 67 8.76 6.26 -0.60
C LEU A 67 8.44 7.41 -1.58
N PRO A 68 7.48 7.22 -2.51
CA PRO A 68 6.96 8.32 -3.32
C PRO A 68 6.45 9.49 -2.46
N SER A 69 6.43 10.69 -3.04
CA SER A 69 5.96 11.88 -2.33
C SER A 69 4.51 11.70 -1.86
N GLY A 70 4.21 12.06 -0.62
CA GLY A 70 2.89 11.88 -0.01
C GLY A 70 2.63 10.48 0.55
N GLU A 71 3.42 9.47 0.16
CA GLU A 71 3.20 8.09 0.59
C GLU A 71 3.85 7.76 1.93
N LYS A 72 3.16 6.88 2.68
CA LYS A 72 3.62 6.41 3.98
C LYS A 72 3.09 5.01 4.30
N ILE A 73 3.95 4.22 4.91
CA ILE A 73 3.53 3.05 5.67
C ILE A 73 2.88 3.55 6.96
N GLN A 74 1.58 3.31 7.08
CA GLN A 74 0.79 3.77 8.22
C GLN A 74 -0.26 2.73 8.59
N PHE A 75 -0.56 2.63 9.87
CA PHE A 75 -1.55 1.71 10.41
C PHE A 75 -2.61 2.50 11.16
N LEU A 76 -3.79 1.91 11.35
CA LEU A 76 -4.83 2.50 12.18
C LEU A 76 -4.31 2.72 13.60
N PRO A 77 -4.72 3.81 14.28
CA PRO A 77 -4.48 3.98 15.71
C PRO A 77 -4.93 2.74 16.48
N ASP A 78 -4.18 2.39 17.53
CA ASP A 78 -4.47 1.26 18.44
C ASP A 78 -4.39 -0.15 17.84
N LEU A 79 -3.97 -0.28 16.58
CA LEU A 79 -3.71 -1.57 15.97
C LEU A 79 -2.53 -2.25 16.69
N THR A 80 -2.71 -3.53 17.04
CA THR A 80 -1.69 -4.34 17.70
C THR A 80 -1.44 -5.65 16.96
N ILE A 81 -0.22 -6.15 17.07
CA ILE A 81 0.17 -7.48 16.59
C ILE A 81 0.60 -8.27 17.83
N HIS A 82 -0.08 -9.38 18.13
CA HIS A 82 0.15 -10.18 19.34
C HIS A 82 0.23 -9.34 20.63
N LYS A 83 -0.74 -8.42 20.82
CA LYS A 83 -0.83 -7.48 21.97
C LYS A 83 0.28 -6.43 22.06
N ARG A 84 1.16 -6.33 21.07
CA ARG A 84 2.22 -5.31 20.99
C ARG A 84 1.77 -4.13 20.14
N LYS A 85 2.01 -2.91 20.62
CA LYS A 85 1.74 -1.68 19.85
C LYS A 85 2.67 -1.60 18.63
N ILE A 86 2.12 -1.26 17.46
CA ILE A 86 2.90 -1.12 16.23
C ILE A 86 3.64 0.23 16.25
N ILE A 87 4.95 0.21 15.97
CA ILE A 87 5.77 1.42 15.81
C ILE A 87 6.44 1.38 14.44
N ILE A 88 6.28 2.47 13.67
CA ILE A 88 6.93 2.64 12.37
C ILE A 88 8.19 3.48 12.55
N ARG A 89 9.32 2.93 12.11
CA ARG A 89 10.62 3.59 12.19
C ARG A 89 11.25 3.70 10.81
N ARG A 90 11.44 4.92 10.31
CA ARG A 90 12.24 5.13 9.09
C ARG A 90 13.71 5.03 9.45
N ILE A 91 14.45 4.20 8.73
CA ILE A 91 15.88 3.99 8.91
C ILE A 91 16.64 4.43 7.67
N ARG A 92 17.86 4.95 7.84
CA ARG A 92 18.71 5.37 6.71
C ARG A 92 19.80 4.35 6.40
N ARG A 93 20.21 3.57 7.41
CA ARG A 93 21.28 2.57 7.29
C ARG A 93 20.78 1.22 7.79
N LEU A 94 21.23 0.15 7.17
CA LEU A 94 20.91 -1.22 7.59
C LEU A 94 21.33 -1.53 9.04
N SER A 95 22.36 -0.86 9.54
CA SER A 95 22.79 -0.98 10.94
C SER A 95 21.73 -0.55 11.96
N GLU A 96 20.74 0.26 11.55
CA GLU A 96 19.65 0.75 12.39
C GLU A 96 18.46 -0.24 12.48
N VAL A 97 18.48 -1.34 11.74
CA VAL A 97 17.38 -2.33 11.70
C VAL A 97 17.24 -3.14 13.01
N LYS A 98 18.10 -2.90 14.00
CA LYS A 98 18.08 -3.59 15.30
C LYS A 98 16.67 -3.58 15.91
N ASP A 99 16.27 -4.68 16.51
CA ASP A 99 14.99 -4.85 17.22
C ASP A 99 13.73 -4.76 16.33
N SER A 100 13.89 -4.72 15.00
CA SER A 100 12.76 -4.73 14.07
C SER A 100 12.17 -6.14 14.00
N ALA A 101 10.85 -6.26 14.08
CA ALA A 101 10.16 -7.48 13.70
C ALA A 101 10.03 -7.55 12.16
N VAL A 102 9.82 -6.40 11.52
CA VAL A 102 9.66 -6.30 10.07
C VAL A 102 10.63 -5.27 9.50
N LEU A 103 11.23 -5.60 8.37
CA LEU A 103 11.92 -4.65 7.49
C LEU A 103 11.13 -4.52 6.19
N PHE A 104 10.52 -3.36 5.98
CA PHE A 104 9.97 -2.97 4.68
C PHE A 104 11.07 -2.32 3.83
N ILE A 105 11.31 -2.86 2.65
CA ILE A 105 12.33 -2.41 1.69
C ILE A 105 11.61 -1.69 0.56
N ALA A 106 11.73 -0.37 0.50
CA ALA A 106 11.09 0.44 -0.54
C ALA A 106 11.72 0.17 -1.92
N SER A 107 10.97 0.46 -2.98
CA SER A 107 11.40 0.30 -4.38
C SER A 107 12.70 1.01 -4.73
N SER A 108 13.00 2.12 -4.05
CA SER A 108 14.26 2.84 -4.19
C SER A 108 15.51 2.07 -3.76
N GLU A 109 15.35 0.96 -3.03
CA GLU A 109 16.45 0.09 -2.58
C GLU A 109 16.58 -1.20 -3.41
N ALA A 110 15.76 -1.37 -4.46
CA ALA A 110 15.75 -2.57 -5.31
C ALA A 110 17.13 -2.93 -5.87
N TYR A 111 17.95 -1.92 -6.20
CA TYR A 111 19.30 -2.08 -6.75
C TYR A 111 20.29 -2.82 -5.84
N ARG A 112 19.97 -2.98 -4.55
CA ARG A 112 20.85 -3.60 -3.54
C ARG A 112 20.11 -4.57 -2.63
N VAL A 113 18.97 -5.12 -3.09
CA VAL A 113 18.13 -6.01 -2.28
C VAL A 113 18.88 -7.23 -1.79
N ASP A 114 19.74 -7.84 -2.61
CA ASP A 114 20.54 -9.02 -2.23
C ASP A 114 21.48 -8.69 -1.05
N THR A 115 22.15 -7.55 -1.09
CA THR A 115 23.00 -7.07 0.00
C THR A 115 22.19 -6.86 1.28
N ILE A 116 20.97 -6.31 1.16
CA ILE A 116 20.07 -6.12 2.29
C ILE A 116 19.68 -7.46 2.91
N LEU A 117 19.20 -8.40 2.09
CA LEU A 117 18.78 -9.74 2.52
C LEU A 117 19.93 -10.51 3.16
N ASN A 118 21.12 -10.49 2.56
CA ASN A 118 22.32 -11.12 3.15
C ASN A 118 22.68 -10.51 4.52
N THR A 119 22.45 -9.22 4.73
CA THR A 119 22.75 -8.54 6.01
C THR A 119 21.75 -8.90 7.12
N VAL A 120 20.50 -9.19 6.77
CA VAL A 120 19.43 -9.46 7.75
C VAL A 120 19.04 -10.94 7.84
N GLY A 121 19.49 -11.78 6.91
CA GLY A 121 19.05 -13.17 6.77
C GLY A 121 19.35 -14.07 7.97
N SER A 122 20.31 -13.71 8.83
CA SER A 122 20.61 -14.44 10.07
C SER A 122 19.78 -13.99 11.28
N LYS A 123 18.83 -13.06 11.09
CA LYS A 123 18.03 -12.46 12.17
C LYS A 123 16.56 -12.85 12.00
N PRO A 124 15.78 -12.94 13.09
CA PRO A 124 14.35 -13.20 13.02
C PRO A 124 13.57 -11.95 12.59
N ILE A 125 13.84 -11.46 11.38
CA ILE A 125 13.24 -10.27 10.78
C ILE A 125 12.49 -10.70 9.52
N LEU A 126 11.18 -10.45 9.50
CA LEU A 126 10.40 -10.61 8.28
C LEU A 126 10.76 -9.48 7.31
N THR A 127 11.12 -9.81 6.08
CA THR A 127 11.38 -8.82 5.04
C THR A 127 10.19 -8.73 4.08
N VAL A 128 9.82 -7.50 3.73
CA VAL A 128 8.77 -7.21 2.73
C VAL A 128 9.36 -6.26 1.71
N GLY A 129 9.53 -6.73 0.47
CA GLY A 129 10.05 -5.94 -0.63
C GLY A 129 8.93 -5.27 -1.41
N ASP A 130 9.11 -3.99 -1.71
CA ASP A 130 8.32 -3.25 -2.69
C ASP A 130 9.17 -3.07 -3.96
N THR A 131 9.53 -4.17 -4.60
CA THR A 131 10.42 -4.19 -5.76
C THR A 131 9.65 -4.70 -6.97
N LYS A 132 9.70 -3.97 -8.08
CA LYS A 132 9.16 -4.41 -9.37
C LYS A 132 10.06 -5.45 -10.02
#